data_AF-A0A7S3KAZ0-F1
#
_entry.id   AF-A0A7S3KAZ0-F1
#
_cell.length_a   1.000
_cell.length_b   1.000
_cell.length_c   1.000
_cell.angle_alpha   90.00
_cell.angle_beta   90.00
_cell.angle_gamma   90.00
#
_symmetry.space_group_name_H-M   'P 1'
#
loop_
_entity.id
_entity.type
_entity.pdbx_description
1 polymer ?
#
loop_
_entity_poly.entity_id
_entity_poly.type
_entity_poly.pdbx_seq_one_letter_code
_entity_poly.pdbx_strand_id
1 'polypeptide(L)'
;EKVSESYWRMLEIDEECAEGELGAMGCVTIIKTIFQSVQKDQDLLLRLEKICARVFAHCTTPDGMDSIEDVVACECLIMHHFNVITEEIWGIAPQLLNVIIGPDDEEEGGFGFEHISSMVDFFRNILRLGGEQLWTRKIGDHAFIDVFLHGMKKCIKITNNFDYSQTGTLSVFMIMTSFFENNPGLIDKELSEFIELTINELVKEETASYAAKVMCEFLFTCLYYNAGLMFQVLNNLNAIESVSKALFGNLQQFKSISATSTVIYGITSILRLPVGDLPGPIKEEMTSIFTALLDLIQQYSSAKTEDEKEEEEDADPLENAHGDEEDYYDDFPDGEDDIYDDEHMIKDAILGLYKGVFELT
;
A
#
# COMPACT_ATOMS: atom_id res chain seq x y z
N GLU A 1 -24.46 17.52 8.07
CA GLU A 1 -24.94 18.01 9.37
C GLU A 1 -26.04 17.11 9.93
N LYS A 2 -27.26 17.09 9.38
CA LYS A 2 -28.37 16.26 9.90
C LYS A 2 -28.05 14.77 10.08
N VAL A 3 -27.33 14.15 9.13
CA VAL A 3 -26.95 12.72 9.21
C VAL A 3 -25.96 12.50 10.36
N SER A 4 -24.95 13.36 10.51
CA SER A 4 -24.01 13.33 11.64
C SER A 4 -24.73 13.56 12.98
N GLU A 5 -25.72 14.46 13.06
CA GLU A 5 -26.53 14.62 14.27
C GLU A 5 -27.44 13.41 14.54
N SER A 6 -27.89 12.72 13.50
CA SER A 6 -28.66 11.48 13.65
C SER A 6 -27.78 10.35 14.18
N TYR A 7 -26.53 10.24 13.72
CA TYR A 7 -25.55 9.26 14.22
C TYR A 7 -25.48 9.28 15.76
N TRP A 8 -25.24 10.46 16.34
CA TRP A 8 -25.16 10.62 17.79
C TRP A 8 -26.48 10.32 18.50
N ARG A 9 -27.60 10.74 17.90
CA ARG A 9 -28.93 10.41 18.45
C ARG A 9 -29.22 8.92 18.43
N MET A 10 -28.70 8.17 17.47
CA MET A 10 -28.88 6.71 17.42
C MET A 10 -28.07 6.01 18.51
N LEU A 11 -26.85 6.49 18.81
CA LEU A 11 -26.06 5.98 19.93
C LEU A 11 -26.67 6.29 21.30
N GLU A 12 -27.51 7.33 21.40
CA GLU A 12 -28.26 7.64 22.64
C GLU A 12 -29.50 6.75 22.85
N ILE A 13 -29.90 5.96 21.83
CA ILE A 13 -31.03 5.02 21.95
C ILE A 13 -30.51 3.76 22.64
N ASP A 14 -30.65 3.73 23.97
CA ASP A 14 -30.44 2.57 24.87
C ASP A 14 -29.23 1.69 24.51
N GLU A 15 -28.10 1.82 25.21
CA GLU A 15 -26.82 1.14 24.91
C GLU A 15 -26.91 -0.40 24.79
N GLU A 16 -27.99 -1.04 25.26
CA GLU A 16 -28.24 -2.49 25.07
C GLU A 16 -29.04 -2.82 23.79
N CYS A 17 -29.43 -1.82 23.00
CA CYS A 17 -30.26 -1.95 21.82
C CYS A 17 -29.43 -1.95 20.53
N ALA A 18 -29.22 -3.15 19.97
CA ALA A 18 -28.57 -3.33 18.66
C ALA A 18 -29.21 -2.49 17.53
N GLU A 19 -30.47 -2.05 17.66
CA GLU A 19 -31.11 -1.16 16.69
C GLU A 19 -30.47 0.24 16.63
N GLY A 20 -29.96 0.75 17.77
CA GLY A 20 -29.26 2.03 17.84
C GLY A 20 -27.91 1.98 17.13
N GLU A 21 -27.12 0.93 17.38
CA GLU A 21 -25.84 0.67 16.71
C GLU A 21 -26.02 0.49 15.20
N LEU A 22 -26.98 -0.35 14.77
CA LEU A 22 -27.32 -0.52 13.35
C LEU A 22 -27.75 0.80 12.69
N GLY A 23 -28.53 1.62 13.40
CA GLY A 23 -28.94 2.94 12.93
C GLY A 23 -27.75 3.90 12.80
N ALA A 24 -26.79 3.84 13.72
CA ALA A 24 -25.56 4.63 13.67
C ALA A 24 -24.66 4.19 12.50
N MET A 25 -24.45 2.89 12.30
CA MET A 25 -23.72 2.35 11.14
C MET A 25 -24.35 2.80 9.82
N GLY A 26 -25.68 2.69 9.70
CA GLY A 26 -26.40 3.18 8.52
C GLY A 26 -26.21 4.68 8.27
N CYS A 27 -26.02 5.50 9.32
CA CYS A 27 -25.67 6.90 9.14
C CYS A 27 -24.27 7.10 8.54
N VAL A 28 -23.29 6.27 8.92
CA VAL A 28 -21.92 6.34 8.37
C VAL A 28 -21.90 5.91 6.90
N THR A 29 -22.63 4.84 6.55
CA THR A 29 -22.77 4.42 5.14
C THR A 29 -23.42 5.51 4.29
N ILE A 30 -24.45 6.20 4.80
CA ILE A 30 -25.03 7.36 4.10
C ILE A 30 -23.99 8.49 3.94
N ILE A 31 -23.15 8.74 4.94
CA ILE A 31 -22.07 9.73 4.84
C ILE A 31 -21.11 9.34 3.71
N LYS A 32 -20.68 8.08 3.63
CA LYS A 32 -19.82 7.58 2.54
C LYS A 32 -20.46 7.76 1.17
N THR A 33 -21.73 7.42 0.99
CA THR A 33 -22.44 7.64 -0.27
C THR A 33 -22.49 9.13 -0.64
N ILE A 34 -22.67 10.03 0.33
CA ILE A 34 -22.62 11.47 0.08
C ILE A 34 -21.22 11.87 -0.39
N PHE A 35 -20.15 11.41 0.27
CA PHE A 35 -18.77 11.69 -0.13
C PHE A 35 -18.51 11.26 -1.58
N GLN A 36 -18.87 10.02 -1.94
CA GLN A 36 -18.75 9.49 -3.30
C GLN A 36 -19.52 10.35 -4.32
N SER A 37 -20.75 10.78 -3.99
CA SER A 37 -21.57 11.60 -4.88
C SER A 37 -21.00 13.00 -5.18
N VAL A 38 -20.13 13.52 -4.30
CA VAL A 38 -19.52 14.85 -4.42
C VAL A 38 -18.01 14.78 -4.64
N GLN A 39 -17.47 13.62 -5.03
CA GLN A 39 -16.02 13.38 -5.11
C GLN A 39 -15.24 14.33 -6.02
N LYS A 40 -15.92 15.02 -6.95
CA LYS A 40 -15.31 16.01 -7.86
C LYS A 40 -15.31 17.44 -7.30
N ASP A 41 -15.95 17.71 -6.16
CA ASP A 41 -16.05 19.05 -5.53
C ASP A 41 -15.20 19.10 -4.25
N GLN A 42 -13.98 19.63 -4.38
CA GLN A 42 -13.00 19.71 -3.29
C GLN A 42 -13.50 20.53 -2.10
N ASP A 43 -14.05 21.72 -2.36
CA ASP A 43 -14.48 22.62 -1.29
C ASP A 43 -15.62 22.00 -0.49
N LEU A 44 -16.53 21.29 -1.17
CA LEU A 44 -17.63 20.60 -0.51
C LEU A 44 -17.14 19.40 0.29
N LEU A 45 -16.24 18.56 -0.25
CA LEU A 45 -15.69 17.41 0.47
C LEU A 45 -14.92 17.83 1.73
N LEU A 46 -14.05 18.83 1.65
CA LEU A 46 -13.30 19.35 2.80
C LEU A 46 -14.23 19.97 3.86
N ARG A 47 -15.39 20.50 3.45
CA ARG A 47 -16.41 20.96 4.40
C ARG A 47 -17.15 19.80 5.04
N LEU A 48 -17.48 18.75 4.28
CA LEU A 48 -18.16 17.56 4.79
C LEU A 48 -17.29 16.79 5.78
N GLU A 49 -15.99 16.64 5.49
CA GLU A 49 -14.99 16.08 6.39
C GLU A 49 -15.06 16.74 7.77
N LYS A 50 -14.97 18.08 7.84
CA LYS A 50 -15.06 18.82 9.10
C LYS A 50 -16.37 18.61 9.86
N ILE A 51 -17.48 18.45 9.13
CA ILE A 51 -18.78 18.15 9.73
C ILE A 51 -18.79 16.73 10.31
N CYS A 52 -18.14 15.78 9.64
CA CYS A 52 -18.13 14.36 10.01
C CYS A 52 -16.97 13.98 10.93
N ALA A 53 -15.98 14.87 11.14
CA ALA A 53 -14.75 14.59 11.89
C ALA A 53 -14.98 13.96 13.27
N ARG A 54 -16.02 14.40 14.01
CA ARG A 54 -16.34 13.80 15.32
C ARG A 54 -16.88 12.37 15.19
N VAL A 55 -17.66 12.09 14.15
CA VAL A 55 -18.19 10.75 13.86
C VAL A 55 -17.01 9.85 13.47
N PHE A 56 -16.15 10.32 12.57
CA PHE A 56 -14.97 9.59 12.12
C PHE A 56 -14.03 9.25 13.28
N ALA A 57 -13.75 10.20 14.16
CA ALA A 57 -12.94 9.97 15.36
C ALA A 57 -13.59 9.05 16.41
N HIS A 58 -14.91 8.82 16.36
CA HIS A 58 -15.57 7.82 17.22
C HIS A 58 -15.50 6.43 16.60
N CYS A 59 -15.62 6.35 15.27
CA CYS A 59 -15.49 5.11 14.52
C CYS A 59 -14.08 4.49 14.54
N THR A 60 -13.11 5.17 15.14
CA THR A 60 -11.73 4.67 15.37
C THR A 60 -11.50 4.27 16.83
N THR A 61 -12.57 4.16 17.62
CA THR A 61 -12.55 3.72 19.03
C THR A 61 -13.21 2.35 19.16
N PRO A 62 -12.98 1.62 20.27
CA PRO A 62 -13.62 0.32 20.50
C PRO A 62 -15.15 0.35 20.37
N ASP A 63 -15.78 1.47 20.74
CA ASP A 63 -17.24 1.62 20.78
C ASP A 63 -17.85 1.99 19.40
N GLY A 64 -17.03 2.24 18.38
CA GLY A 64 -17.51 2.70 17.07
C GLY A 64 -16.90 2.01 15.85
N MET A 65 -15.99 1.06 16.07
CA MET A 65 -15.15 0.48 15.01
C MET A 65 -15.90 -0.29 13.92
N ASP A 66 -17.17 -0.65 14.15
CA ASP A 66 -17.98 -1.36 13.15
C ASP A 66 -18.15 -0.59 11.82
N SER A 67 -17.91 0.72 11.81
CA SER A 67 -17.94 1.55 10.59
C SER A 67 -16.57 2.09 10.17
N ILE A 68 -15.48 1.51 10.67
CA ILE A 68 -14.11 2.00 10.41
C ILE A 68 -13.76 1.96 8.92
N GLU A 69 -14.24 0.96 8.19
CA GLU A 69 -13.98 0.80 6.75
C GLU A 69 -14.63 1.91 5.94
N ASP A 70 -15.86 2.30 6.29
CA ASP A 70 -16.56 3.40 5.62
C ASP A 70 -15.88 4.75 5.91
N VAL A 71 -15.34 4.93 7.12
CA VAL A 71 -14.56 6.12 7.48
C VAL A 71 -13.25 6.18 6.71
N VAL A 72 -12.50 5.08 6.68
CA VAL A 72 -11.25 4.99 5.91
C VAL A 72 -11.50 5.28 4.43
N ALA A 73 -12.57 4.72 3.85
CA ALA A 73 -12.93 4.98 2.46
C ALA A 73 -13.21 6.48 2.20
N CYS A 74 -13.92 7.17 3.10
CA CYS A 74 -14.18 8.60 2.98
C CYS A 74 -12.89 9.43 2.94
N GLU A 75 -11.92 9.09 3.79
CA GLU A 75 -10.66 9.82 3.91
C GLU A 75 -9.71 9.53 2.74
N CYS A 76 -9.70 8.28 2.27
CA CYS A 76 -9.02 7.89 1.03
C CYS A 76 -9.54 8.67 -0.18
N LEU A 77 -10.86 8.92 -0.30
CA LEU A 77 -11.42 9.71 -1.39
C LEU A 77 -10.82 11.13 -1.45
N ILE A 78 -10.66 11.78 -0.29
CA ILE A 78 -10.07 13.13 -0.20
C ILE A 78 -8.61 13.10 -0.63
N MET A 79 -7.83 12.16 -0.09
CA MET A 79 -6.40 12.05 -0.41
C MET A 79 -6.17 11.74 -1.88
N HIS A 80 -6.94 10.79 -2.43
CA HIS A 80 -6.83 10.35 -3.82
C HIS A 80 -7.19 11.47 -4.80
N HIS A 81 -8.36 12.11 -4.64
CA HIS A 81 -8.83 13.10 -5.62
C HIS A 81 -8.09 14.43 -5.56
N PHE A 82 -7.54 14.80 -4.38
CA PHE A 82 -7.03 16.15 -4.16
C PHE A 82 -5.55 16.19 -3.75
N ASN A 83 -4.89 15.05 -3.61
CA ASN A 83 -3.47 14.95 -3.24
C ASN A 83 -3.13 15.78 -1.99
N VAL A 84 -4.00 15.75 -0.99
CA VAL A 84 -3.85 16.50 0.26
C VAL A 84 -4.15 15.63 1.47
N ILE A 85 -3.37 15.80 2.53
CA ILE A 85 -3.67 15.27 3.86
C ILE A 85 -4.11 16.44 4.74
N THR A 86 -5.35 16.39 5.21
CA THR A 86 -5.95 17.43 6.06
C THR A 86 -5.53 17.25 7.52
N GLU A 87 -5.81 18.25 8.37
CA GLU A 87 -5.60 18.10 9.82
C GLU A 87 -6.51 17.01 10.42
N GLU A 88 -7.67 16.77 9.81
CA GLU A 88 -8.65 15.80 10.29
C GLU A 88 -8.15 14.38 10.02
N ILE A 89 -7.63 14.13 8.81
CA ILE A 89 -6.94 12.88 8.45
C ILE A 89 -5.72 12.65 9.35
N TRP A 90 -4.90 13.67 9.58
CA TRP A 90 -3.77 13.57 10.51
C TRP A 90 -4.21 13.31 11.96
N GLY A 91 -5.40 13.77 12.34
CA GLY A 91 -5.97 13.56 13.67
C GLY A 91 -6.39 12.10 13.91
N ILE A 92 -6.92 11.42 12.89
CA ILE A 92 -7.35 10.02 13.00
C ILE A 92 -6.22 9.02 12.74
N ALA A 93 -5.18 9.38 11.98
CA ALA A 93 -4.11 8.44 11.63
C ALA A 93 -3.44 7.75 12.84
N PRO A 94 -3.11 8.45 13.95
CA PRO A 94 -2.62 7.80 15.16
C PRO A 94 -3.63 6.85 15.83
N GLN A 95 -4.92 7.13 15.70
CA GLN A 95 -5.99 6.29 16.24
C GLN A 95 -6.10 5.00 15.43
N LEU A 96 -6.06 5.08 14.10
CA LEU A 96 -6.02 3.92 13.20
C LEU A 96 -4.78 3.05 13.46
N LEU A 97 -3.62 3.66 13.69
CA LEU A 97 -2.43 2.92 14.12
C LEU A 97 -2.68 2.19 15.45
N ASN A 98 -3.33 2.83 16.41
CA ASN A 98 -3.65 2.20 17.69
C ASN A 98 -4.69 1.06 17.56
N VAL A 99 -5.65 1.18 16.64
CA VAL A 99 -6.63 0.11 16.33
C VAL A 99 -5.92 -1.18 15.93
N ILE A 100 -4.87 -1.07 15.11
CA ILE A 100 -4.12 -2.23 14.62
C ILE A 100 -3.02 -2.67 15.60
N ILE A 101 -2.22 -1.74 16.10
CA ILE A 101 -0.99 -2.07 16.83
C ILE A 101 -1.30 -2.38 18.30
N GLY A 102 -2.25 -1.67 18.89
CA GLY A 102 -2.51 -1.70 20.32
C GLY A 102 -1.33 -1.22 21.19
N PRO A 103 -1.47 -1.30 22.52
CA PRO A 103 -0.39 -1.06 23.48
C PRO A 103 0.83 -1.98 23.27
N ASP A 104 2.03 -1.54 23.63
CA ASP A 104 3.27 -2.33 23.46
C ASP A 104 3.28 -3.64 24.26
N ASP A 105 2.53 -3.72 25.35
CA ASP A 105 2.42 -4.91 26.21
C ASP A 105 1.36 -5.92 25.75
N GLU A 106 0.54 -5.56 24.75
CA GLU A 106 -0.43 -6.48 24.14
C GLU A 106 0.22 -7.27 23.00
N GLU A 107 0.31 -8.59 23.17
CA GLU A 107 0.91 -9.50 22.20
C GLU A 107 -0.01 -9.81 21.01
N GLU A 108 -1.33 -9.63 21.17
CA GLU A 108 -2.36 -9.97 20.17
C GLU A 108 -2.63 -8.83 19.15
N GLY A 109 -2.02 -7.65 19.36
CA GLY A 109 -2.30 -6.46 18.56
C GLY A 109 -3.35 -5.56 19.22
N GLY A 110 -3.87 -4.59 18.45
CA GLY A 110 -4.95 -3.72 18.89
C GLY A 110 -6.33 -4.35 18.71
N PHE A 111 -7.33 -3.69 19.29
CA PHE A 111 -8.71 -4.17 19.37
C PHE A 111 -9.43 -4.35 18.01
N GLY A 112 -8.85 -3.86 16.90
CA GLY A 112 -9.37 -4.05 15.55
C GLY A 112 -8.27 -4.44 14.58
N PHE A 113 -7.33 -5.29 15.01
CA PHE A 113 -6.22 -5.77 14.19
C PHE A 113 -6.68 -6.38 12.86
N GLU A 114 -7.84 -7.04 12.84
CA GLU A 114 -8.44 -7.62 11.64
C GLU A 114 -8.71 -6.61 10.52
N HIS A 115 -8.87 -5.32 10.84
CA HIS A 115 -9.15 -4.27 9.87
C HIS A 115 -7.92 -3.74 9.13
N ILE A 116 -6.72 -4.27 9.39
CA ILE A 116 -5.48 -3.80 8.74
C ILE A 116 -5.57 -3.81 7.22
N SER A 117 -6.22 -4.82 6.61
CA SER A 117 -6.42 -4.90 5.16
C SER A 117 -7.24 -3.73 4.64
N SER A 118 -8.28 -3.36 5.38
CA SER A 118 -9.18 -2.25 5.04
C SER A 118 -8.50 -0.88 5.21
N MET A 119 -7.32 -0.81 5.82
CA MET A 119 -6.55 0.42 6.04
C MET A 119 -5.32 0.56 5.13
N VAL A 120 -5.05 -0.39 4.24
CA VAL A 120 -3.85 -0.39 3.37
C VAL A 120 -3.76 0.90 2.55
N ASP A 121 -4.82 1.25 1.81
CA ASP A 121 -4.80 2.43 0.95
C ASP A 121 -4.73 3.74 1.71
N PHE A 122 -5.30 3.77 2.92
CA PHE A 122 -5.16 4.93 3.80
C PHE A 122 -3.69 5.18 4.13
N PHE A 123 -2.98 4.17 4.63
CA PHE A 123 -1.59 4.33 5.00
C PHE A 123 -0.67 4.55 3.79
N ARG A 124 -0.92 3.89 2.65
CA ARG A 124 -0.19 4.16 1.40
C ARG A 124 -0.34 5.63 1.00
N ASN A 125 -1.55 6.19 1.05
CA ASN A 125 -1.77 7.61 0.77
C ASN A 125 -1.06 8.55 1.76
N ILE A 126 -1.06 8.23 3.05
CA ILE A 126 -0.30 8.99 4.06
C ILE A 126 1.19 8.99 3.74
N LEU A 127 1.77 7.85 3.38
CA LEU A 127 3.20 7.71 3.08
C LEU A 127 3.61 8.39 1.78
N ARG A 128 2.73 8.39 0.78
CA ARG A 128 2.91 9.08 -0.50
C ARG A 128 2.82 10.60 -0.35
N LEU A 129 1.81 11.11 0.36
CA LEU A 129 1.50 12.55 0.42
C LEU A 129 2.14 13.26 1.63
N GLY A 130 2.58 12.51 2.66
CA GLY A 130 2.97 13.07 3.95
C GLY A 130 4.24 13.90 3.94
N GLY A 131 5.20 13.60 3.05
CA GLY A 131 6.46 14.34 2.91
C GLY A 131 7.15 14.62 4.25
N GLU A 132 7.51 15.87 4.52
CA GLU A 132 8.16 16.28 5.79
C GLU A 132 7.29 16.06 7.03
N GLN A 133 5.97 15.97 6.90
CA GLN A 133 5.07 15.79 8.04
C GLN A 133 5.22 14.41 8.70
N LEU A 134 5.62 13.38 7.94
CA LEU A 134 5.93 12.04 8.47
C LEU A 134 6.99 12.09 9.58
N TRP A 135 7.95 12.99 9.42
CA TRP A 135 9.12 13.13 10.31
C TRP A 135 8.93 14.16 11.42
N THR A 136 8.04 15.13 11.21
CA THR A 136 7.88 16.28 12.11
C THR A 136 6.66 16.18 13.01
N ARG A 137 5.59 15.50 12.57
CA ARG A 137 4.43 15.22 13.44
C ARG A 137 4.82 14.22 14.52
N LYS A 138 4.15 14.35 15.67
CA LYS A 138 4.42 13.55 16.85
C LYS A 138 3.20 12.77 17.30
N ILE A 139 3.44 11.55 17.76
CA ILE A 139 2.50 10.75 18.54
C ILE A 139 3.11 10.63 19.94
N GLY A 140 2.56 11.38 20.89
CA GLY A 140 3.19 11.56 22.20
C GLY A 140 4.58 12.21 22.06
N ASP A 141 5.60 11.54 22.60
CA ASP A 141 7.00 12.02 22.56
C ASP A 141 7.78 11.56 21.32
N HIS A 142 7.20 10.68 20.49
CA HIS A 142 7.85 10.06 19.34
C HIS A 142 7.42 10.71 18.03
N ALA A 143 8.30 10.70 17.02
CA ALA A 143 7.90 11.08 15.67
C ALA A 143 6.88 10.06 15.11
N PHE A 144 5.94 10.53 14.29
CA PHE A 144 4.93 9.68 13.68
C PHE A 144 5.55 8.46 13.00
N ILE A 145 6.60 8.69 12.21
CA ILE A 145 7.25 7.62 11.45
C ILE A 145 7.93 6.56 12.30
N ASP A 146 8.48 6.93 13.47
CA ASP A 146 9.11 5.96 14.37
C ASP A 146 8.04 5.03 14.96
N VAL A 147 6.88 5.58 15.33
CA VAL A 147 5.72 4.80 15.81
C VAL A 147 5.16 3.93 14.70
N PHE A 148 5.02 4.48 13.49
CA PHE A 148 4.54 3.75 12.32
C PHE A 148 5.41 2.53 11.99
N LEU A 149 6.74 2.74 11.89
CA LEU A 149 7.70 1.68 11.58
C LEU A 149 7.74 0.59 12.65
N HIS A 150 7.72 0.98 13.92
CA HIS A 150 7.60 0.03 15.04
C HIS A 150 6.31 -0.78 14.93
N GLY A 151 5.20 -0.10 14.61
CA GLY A 151 3.90 -0.70 14.35
C GLY A 151 3.93 -1.78 13.28
N MET A 152 4.43 -1.45 12.09
CA MET A 152 4.52 -2.40 10.96
C MET A 152 5.32 -3.65 11.33
N LYS A 153 6.44 -3.49 12.05
CA LYS A 153 7.24 -4.62 12.55
C LYS A 153 6.49 -5.45 13.59
N LYS A 154 5.71 -4.80 14.46
CA LYS A 154 4.86 -5.49 15.44
C LYS A 154 3.77 -6.31 14.74
N CYS A 155 3.10 -5.75 13.73
CA CYS A 155 2.07 -6.44 12.95
C CYS A 155 2.58 -7.75 12.34
N ILE A 156 3.77 -7.75 11.72
CA ILE A 156 4.39 -8.98 11.18
C ILE A 156 4.68 -10.02 12.27
N LYS A 157 5.00 -9.59 13.50
CA LYS A 157 5.23 -10.51 14.63
C LYS A 157 3.92 -11.11 15.17
N ILE A 158 2.85 -10.31 15.21
CA ILE A 158 1.53 -10.73 15.69
C ILE A 158 0.97 -11.82 14.77
N THR A 159 0.96 -11.58 13.45
CA THR A 159 0.44 -12.55 12.48
C THR A 159 1.15 -13.91 12.54
N ASN A 160 2.45 -13.89 12.81
CA ASN A 160 3.26 -15.10 12.96
C ASN A 160 2.91 -15.95 14.19
N ASN A 161 2.36 -15.35 15.25
CA ASN A 161 2.18 -16.01 16.54
C ASN A 161 0.75 -16.48 16.80
N PHE A 162 -0.26 -15.88 16.17
CA PHE A 162 -1.67 -16.01 16.61
C PHE A 162 -2.62 -16.61 15.57
N ASP A 163 -2.13 -17.27 14.52
CA ASP A 163 -2.96 -17.86 13.44
C ASP A 163 -3.92 -16.83 12.81
N TYR A 164 -3.56 -15.54 12.88
CA TYR A 164 -4.22 -14.50 12.11
C TYR A 164 -3.89 -14.70 10.63
N SER A 165 -4.87 -14.41 9.78
CA SER A 165 -4.75 -14.60 8.35
C SER A 165 -3.48 -13.95 7.79
N GLN A 166 -2.81 -14.68 6.90
CA GLN A 166 -1.69 -14.22 6.07
C GLN A 166 -1.91 -12.79 5.53
N THR A 167 -3.17 -12.42 5.29
CA THR A 167 -3.67 -11.09 4.95
C THR A 167 -3.06 -9.93 5.74
N GLY A 168 -2.87 -10.06 7.06
CA GLY A 168 -2.28 -8.98 7.86
C GLY A 168 -0.82 -8.72 7.50
N THR A 169 -0.04 -9.79 7.32
CA THR A 169 1.36 -9.70 6.86
C THR A 169 1.45 -9.10 5.46
N LEU A 170 0.55 -9.51 4.55
CA LEU A 170 0.51 -8.97 3.19
C LEU A 170 0.18 -7.49 3.18
N SER A 171 -0.78 -7.08 4.00
CA SER A 171 -1.16 -5.67 4.17
C SER A 171 0.04 -4.82 4.60
N VAL A 172 0.85 -5.31 5.55
CA VAL A 172 2.08 -4.63 5.95
C VAL A 172 3.06 -4.51 4.78
N PHE A 173 3.30 -5.58 4.02
CA PHE A 173 4.23 -5.51 2.89
C PHE A 173 3.74 -4.55 1.79
N MET A 174 2.45 -4.50 1.49
CA MET A 174 1.88 -3.53 0.55
C MET A 174 2.07 -2.07 1.01
N ILE A 175 1.81 -1.81 2.30
CA ILE A 175 2.04 -0.50 2.92
C ILE A 175 3.54 -0.13 2.83
N MET A 176 4.42 -1.06 3.18
CA MET A 176 5.86 -0.83 3.18
C MET A 176 6.42 -0.66 1.77
N THR A 177 5.91 -1.37 0.76
CA THR A 177 6.23 -1.13 -0.66
C THR A 177 6.03 0.34 -0.99
N SER A 178 4.85 0.88 -0.72
CA SER A 178 4.57 2.31 -0.96
C SER A 178 5.51 3.22 -0.16
N PHE A 179 5.89 2.85 1.07
CA PHE A 179 6.81 3.66 1.85
C PHE A 179 8.18 3.78 1.16
N PHE A 180 8.76 2.65 0.75
CA PHE A 180 10.06 2.61 0.08
C PHE A 180 10.02 3.26 -1.30
N GLU A 181 8.93 3.13 -2.06
CA GLU A 181 8.79 3.82 -3.36
C GLU A 181 8.84 5.35 -3.21
N ASN A 182 8.18 5.89 -2.18
CA ASN A 182 7.95 7.33 -2.05
C ASN A 182 9.00 8.07 -1.23
N ASN A 183 9.90 7.38 -0.52
CA ASN A 183 10.82 8.01 0.45
C ASN A 183 12.31 7.63 0.26
N PRO A 184 12.87 7.76 -0.96
CA PRO A 184 14.24 7.34 -1.26
C PRO A 184 15.29 8.04 -0.39
N GLY A 185 16.20 7.25 0.19
CA GLY A 185 17.33 7.71 1.01
C GLY A 185 16.98 8.14 2.44
N LEU A 186 15.70 8.13 2.83
CA LEU A 186 15.26 8.56 4.16
C LEU A 186 15.16 7.40 5.17
N ILE A 187 15.09 6.16 4.69
CA ILE A 187 14.83 4.96 5.50
C ILE A 187 15.89 3.86 5.34
N ASP A 188 17.09 4.21 4.89
CA ASP A 188 18.22 3.27 4.71
C ASP A 188 18.49 2.40 5.94
N LYS A 189 18.34 2.98 7.14
CA LYS A 189 18.55 2.30 8.43
C LYS A 189 17.56 1.16 8.68
N GLU A 190 16.36 1.23 8.11
CA GLU A 190 15.28 0.26 8.32
C GLU A 190 15.31 -0.88 7.29
N LEU A 191 15.95 -0.64 6.15
CA LEU A 191 15.96 -1.56 5.00
C LEU A 191 16.42 -2.98 5.40
N SER A 192 17.47 -3.09 6.21
CA SER A 192 18.01 -4.39 6.62
C SER A 192 17.01 -5.26 7.36
N GLU A 193 16.24 -4.67 8.29
CA GLU A 193 15.29 -5.41 9.12
C GLU A 193 14.07 -5.84 8.30
N PHE A 194 13.55 -4.97 7.44
CA PHE A 194 12.43 -5.34 6.57
C PHE A 194 12.80 -6.43 5.56
N ILE A 195 13.99 -6.37 4.95
CA ILE A 195 14.46 -7.46 4.07
C ILE A 195 14.54 -8.78 4.82
N GLU A 196 15.09 -8.78 6.04
CA GLU A 196 15.15 -9.98 6.88
C GLU A 196 13.76 -10.54 7.19
N LEU A 197 12.82 -9.67 7.57
CA LEU A 197 11.41 -10.06 7.80
C LEU A 197 10.79 -10.66 6.52
N THR A 198 10.96 -10.01 5.37
CA THR A 198 10.43 -10.53 4.09
C THR A 198 11.01 -11.88 3.73
N ILE A 199 12.32 -12.10 3.90
CA ILE A 199 12.95 -13.39 3.61
C ILE A 199 12.38 -14.47 4.54
N ASN A 200 12.23 -14.18 5.83
CA ASN A 200 11.69 -15.12 6.82
C ASN A 200 10.24 -15.52 6.52
N GLU A 201 9.43 -14.62 5.96
CA GLU A 201 8.08 -14.94 5.50
C GLU A 201 8.09 -15.69 4.16
N LEU A 202 8.88 -15.22 3.19
CA LEU A 202 8.91 -15.77 1.84
C LEU A 202 9.30 -17.24 1.80
N VAL A 203 10.18 -17.70 2.70
CA VAL A 203 10.57 -19.13 2.77
C VAL A 203 9.44 -20.06 3.21
N LYS A 204 8.36 -19.54 3.78
CA LYS A 204 7.18 -20.31 4.18
C LYS A 204 6.19 -20.50 3.03
N GLU A 205 6.35 -19.72 1.96
CA GLU A 205 5.40 -19.65 0.86
C GLU A 205 5.75 -20.58 -0.31
N GLU A 206 4.72 -21.02 -1.02
CA GLU A 206 4.89 -21.61 -2.35
C GLU A 206 5.29 -20.51 -3.36
N THR A 207 6.23 -20.79 -4.26
CA THR A 207 6.83 -19.79 -5.15
C THR A 207 5.83 -19.01 -6.02
N ALA A 208 4.68 -19.60 -6.33
CA ALA A 208 3.64 -18.99 -7.16
C ALA A 208 2.44 -18.45 -6.36
N SER A 209 2.49 -18.50 -5.02
CA SER A 209 1.41 -17.98 -4.18
C SER A 209 1.28 -16.47 -4.31
N TYR A 210 0.08 -15.93 -4.08
CA TYR A 210 -0.15 -14.49 -4.06
C TYR A 210 0.77 -13.79 -3.04
N ALA A 211 0.93 -14.39 -1.86
CA ALA A 211 1.82 -13.91 -0.82
C ALA A 211 3.29 -13.81 -1.30
N ALA A 212 3.80 -14.83 -1.99
CA ALA A 212 5.14 -14.80 -2.56
C ALA A 212 5.29 -13.67 -3.59
N LYS A 213 4.26 -13.36 -4.38
CA LYS A 213 4.28 -12.25 -5.33
C LYS A 213 4.39 -10.90 -4.64
N VAL A 214 3.54 -10.63 -3.64
CA VAL A 214 3.57 -9.37 -2.85
C VAL A 214 4.93 -9.17 -2.18
N MET A 215 5.50 -10.24 -1.60
CA MET A 215 6.83 -10.18 -0.99
C MET A 215 7.93 -9.95 -2.03
N CYS A 216 7.84 -10.57 -3.21
CA CYS A 216 8.77 -10.31 -4.31
C CYS A 216 8.66 -8.88 -4.85
N GLU A 217 7.45 -8.31 -4.96
CA GLU A 217 7.24 -6.90 -5.33
C GLU A 217 7.89 -5.95 -4.33
N PHE A 218 7.76 -6.23 -3.03
CA PHE A 218 8.47 -5.47 -1.99
C PHE A 218 10.00 -5.57 -2.16
N LEU A 219 10.53 -6.74 -2.47
CA LEU A 219 11.97 -6.92 -2.72
C LEU A 219 12.45 -6.22 -4.01
N PHE A 220 11.64 -6.21 -5.07
CA PHE A 220 11.93 -5.40 -6.27
C PHE A 220 11.89 -3.91 -5.97
N THR A 221 10.98 -3.48 -5.10
CA THR A 221 10.92 -2.11 -4.59
C THR A 221 12.18 -1.76 -3.81
N CYS A 222 12.69 -2.66 -2.96
CA CYS A 222 13.96 -2.46 -2.27
C CYS A 222 15.16 -2.37 -3.24
N LEU A 223 15.15 -3.14 -4.33
CA LEU A 223 16.13 -3.00 -5.42
C LEU A 223 16.03 -1.65 -6.10
N TYR A 224 14.81 -1.18 -6.37
CA TYR A 224 14.59 0.15 -6.96
C TYR A 224 15.05 1.27 -6.01
N TYR A 225 14.68 1.18 -4.74
CA TYR A 225 15.06 2.11 -3.68
C TYR A 225 16.58 2.30 -3.59
N ASN A 226 17.32 1.20 -3.44
CA ASN A 226 18.78 1.22 -3.40
C ASN A 226 19.38 -0.17 -3.66
N ALA A 227 19.56 -0.54 -4.93
CA ALA A 227 20.11 -1.85 -5.32
C ALA A 227 21.47 -2.18 -4.67
N GLY A 228 22.35 -1.19 -4.51
CA GLY A 228 23.66 -1.38 -3.90
C GLY A 228 23.54 -1.78 -2.42
N LEU A 229 22.73 -1.04 -1.66
CA LEU A 229 22.48 -1.36 -0.25
C LEU A 229 21.71 -2.67 -0.10
N MET A 230 20.72 -2.93 -0.97
CA MET A 230 19.99 -4.20 -1.01
C MET A 230 20.94 -5.40 -1.12
N PHE A 231 21.88 -5.37 -2.07
CA PHE A 231 22.85 -6.46 -2.21
C PHE A 231 23.83 -6.56 -1.04
N GLN A 232 24.20 -5.45 -0.40
CA GLN A 232 25.00 -5.48 0.84
C GLN A 232 24.24 -6.19 1.97
N VAL A 233 22.95 -5.88 2.16
CA VAL A 233 22.10 -6.54 3.15
C VAL A 233 21.98 -8.03 2.82
N LEU A 234 21.63 -8.39 1.59
CA LEU A 234 21.50 -9.80 1.18
C LEU A 234 22.81 -10.59 1.39
N ASN A 235 23.96 -9.96 1.14
CA ASN A 235 25.25 -10.56 1.40
C ASN A 235 25.47 -10.84 2.89
N ASN A 236 25.14 -9.88 3.75
CA ASN A 236 25.25 -10.02 5.20
C ASN A 236 24.32 -11.11 5.75
N LEU A 237 23.14 -11.27 5.15
CA LEU A 237 22.17 -12.31 5.48
C LEU A 237 22.48 -13.67 4.83
N ASN A 238 23.52 -13.77 3.98
CA ASN A 238 23.82 -14.95 3.15
C ASN A 238 22.62 -15.41 2.29
N ALA A 239 21.80 -14.46 1.83
CA ALA A 239 20.53 -14.72 1.16
C ALA A 239 20.52 -14.40 -0.35
N ILE A 240 21.67 -14.04 -0.93
CA ILE A 240 21.75 -13.63 -2.35
C ILE A 240 21.18 -14.70 -3.26
N GLU A 241 21.61 -15.95 -3.13
CA GLU A 241 21.20 -17.03 -4.03
C GLU A 241 19.71 -17.38 -3.89
N SER A 242 19.21 -17.51 -2.66
CA SER A 242 17.80 -17.83 -2.40
C SER A 242 16.87 -16.73 -2.89
N VAL A 243 17.20 -15.47 -2.61
CA VAL A 243 16.41 -14.31 -3.04
C VAL A 243 16.48 -14.12 -4.55
N SER A 244 17.65 -14.28 -5.17
CA SER A 244 17.78 -14.18 -6.64
C SER A 244 16.90 -15.23 -7.33
N LYS A 245 16.92 -16.47 -6.82
CA LYS A 245 16.06 -17.54 -7.35
C LYS A 245 14.57 -17.22 -7.21
N ALA A 246 14.15 -16.65 -6.08
CA ALA A 246 12.76 -16.27 -5.86
C ALA A 246 12.32 -15.12 -6.81
N LEU A 247 13.16 -14.09 -6.96
CA LEU A 247 12.88 -12.93 -7.80
C LEU A 247 12.87 -13.28 -9.29
N PHE A 248 13.90 -13.95 -9.78
CA PHE A 248 14.11 -14.15 -11.22
C PHE A 248 13.57 -15.48 -11.73
N GLY A 249 13.27 -16.44 -10.84
CA GLY A 249 12.80 -17.77 -11.21
C GLY A 249 11.41 -17.80 -11.84
N ASN A 250 10.58 -16.77 -11.62
CA ASN A 250 9.20 -16.74 -12.14
C ASN A 250 8.70 -15.34 -12.49
N LEU A 251 9.48 -14.54 -13.21
CA LEU A 251 9.11 -13.16 -13.59
C LEU A 251 7.80 -13.06 -14.39
N GLN A 252 7.38 -14.13 -15.07
CA GLN A 252 6.15 -14.18 -15.87
C GLN A 252 4.86 -14.23 -15.02
N GLN A 253 4.98 -14.32 -13.70
CA GLN A 253 3.84 -14.38 -12.79
C GLN A 253 3.21 -13.01 -12.49
N PHE A 254 3.94 -11.93 -12.78
CA PHE A 254 3.50 -10.55 -12.63
C PHE A 254 2.77 -10.13 -13.92
N LYS A 255 1.50 -9.77 -13.78
CA LYS A 255 0.60 -9.55 -14.92
C LYS A 255 -0.05 -8.19 -14.94
N SER A 256 -0.38 -7.62 -13.77
CA SER A 256 -0.93 -6.27 -13.68
C SER A 256 0.11 -5.24 -14.09
N ILE A 257 -0.35 -4.10 -14.60
CA ILE A 257 0.48 -2.97 -15.04
C ILE A 257 1.39 -2.53 -13.90
N SER A 258 0.82 -2.28 -12.72
CA SER A 258 1.52 -1.87 -11.50
C SER A 258 2.62 -2.85 -11.08
N ALA A 259 2.29 -4.14 -10.90
CA ALA A 259 3.30 -5.14 -10.51
C ALA A 259 4.41 -5.29 -11.56
N THR A 260 4.06 -5.21 -12.85
CA THR A 260 5.02 -5.27 -13.95
C THR A 260 5.97 -4.06 -13.92
N SER A 261 5.46 -2.86 -13.67
CA SER A 261 6.25 -1.63 -13.47
C SER A 261 7.26 -1.78 -12.35
N THR A 262 6.83 -2.22 -11.17
CA THR A 262 7.72 -2.43 -10.01
C THR A 262 8.86 -3.39 -10.31
N VAL A 263 8.57 -4.50 -11.00
CA VAL A 263 9.59 -5.47 -11.43
C VAL A 263 10.57 -4.84 -12.43
N ILE A 264 10.07 -4.10 -13.42
CA ILE A 264 10.90 -3.38 -14.41
C ILE A 264 11.84 -2.40 -13.69
N TYR A 265 11.35 -1.64 -12.70
CA TYR A 265 12.15 -0.70 -11.92
C TYR A 265 13.24 -1.39 -11.10
N GLY A 266 12.90 -2.50 -10.42
CA GLY A 266 13.84 -3.30 -9.68
C GLY A 266 14.97 -3.85 -10.57
N ILE A 267 14.62 -4.46 -11.71
CA ILE A 267 15.61 -5.00 -12.66
C ILE A 267 16.47 -3.89 -13.27
N THR A 268 15.86 -2.78 -13.69
CA THR A 268 16.59 -1.63 -14.25
C THR A 268 17.62 -1.09 -13.26
N SER A 269 17.30 -1.08 -11.98
CA SER A 269 18.19 -0.60 -10.92
C SER A 269 19.41 -1.50 -10.74
N ILE A 270 19.27 -2.82 -10.95
CA ILE A 270 20.40 -3.75 -11.01
C ILE A 270 21.31 -3.40 -12.19
N LEU A 271 20.74 -3.17 -13.38
CA LEU A 271 21.52 -2.88 -14.60
C LEU A 271 22.26 -1.54 -14.56
N ARG A 272 21.84 -0.62 -13.67
CA ARG A 272 22.52 0.67 -13.43
C ARG A 272 23.72 0.54 -12.49
N LEU A 273 23.91 -0.58 -11.81
CA LEU A 273 25.07 -0.77 -10.93
C LEU A 273 26.34 -1.04 -11.74
N PRO A 274 27.49 -0.54 -11.28
CA PRO A 274 28.78 -0.95 -11.84
C PRO A 274 28.94 -2.47 -11.77
N VAL A 275 29.46 -3.07 -12.84
CA VAL A 275 29.68 -4.53 -12.90
C VAL A 275 30.51 -5.02 -11.71
N GLY A 276 31.44 -4.22 -11.18
CA GLY A 276 32.22 -4.57 -9.98
C GLY A 276 31.35 -4.90 -8.76
N ASP A 277 30.25 -4.17 -8.58
CA ASP A 277 29.41 -4.17 -7.38
C ASP A 277 28.30 -5.24 -7.41
N LEU A 278 28.05 -5.85 -8.57
CA LEU A 278 27.08 -6.94 -8.70
C LEU A 278 27.57 -8.22 -8.00
N PRO A 279 26.71 -8.94 -7.25
CA PRO A 279 27.05 -10.26 -6.72
C PRO A 279 27.37 -11.29 -7.81
N GLY A 280 28.17 -12.31 -7.47
CA GLY A 280 28.54 -13.40 -8.37
C GLY A 280 27.35 -14.08 -9.06
N PRO A 281 26.34 -14.57 -8.31
CA PRO A 281 25.16 -15.21 -8.91
C PRO A 281 24.40 -14.29 -9.88
N ILE A 282 24.24 -13.01 -9.50
CA ILE A 282 23.56 -12.00 -10.31
C ILE A 282 24.32 -11.73 -11.62
N LYS A 283 25.67 -11.66 -11.56
CA LYS A 283 26.53 -11.50 -12.75
C LYS A 283 26.34 -12.64 -13.75
N GLU A 284 26.24 -13.88 -13.26
CA GLU A 284 26.08 -15.06 -14.10
C GLU A 284 24.71 -15.10 -14.82
N GLU A 285 23.67 -14.53 -14.20
CA GLU A 285 22.31 -14.49 -14.74
C GLU A 285 21.98 -13.24 -15.57
N MET A 286 22.93 -12.29 -15.73
CA MET A 286 22.70 -11.00 -16.40
C MET A 286 22.05 -11.10 -17.78
N THR A 287 22.44 -12.06 -18.62
CA THR A 287 21.84 -12.25 -19.94
C THR A 287 20.36 -12.64 -19.84
N SER A 288 20.02 -13.50 -18.88
CA SER A 288 18.63 -13.94 -18.64
C SER A 288 17.80 -12.80 -18.09
N ILE A 289 18.34 -12.05 -17.11
CA ILE A 289 17.70 -10.89 -16.50
C ILE A 289 17.43 -9.81 -17.55
N PHE A 290 18.39 -9.52 -18.43
CA PHE A 290 18.22 -8.56 -19.52
C PHE A 290 17.16 -9.00 -20.53
N THR A 291 17.13 -10.29 -20.89
CA THR A 291 16.11 -10.82 -21.80
C THR A 291 14.72 -10.71 -21.19
N ALA A 292 14.56 -11.10 -19.92
CA ALA A 292 13.30 -11.00 -19.22
C ALA A 292 12.82 -9.55 -19.08
N LEU A 293 13.73 -8.59 -18.88
CA LEU A 293 13.38 -7.17 -18.88
C LEU A 293 12.77 -6.71 -20.21
N LEU A 294 13.32 -7.15 -21.35
CA LEU A 294 12.76 -6.81 -22.66
C LEU A 294 11.36 -7.37 -22.84
N ASP A 295 11.13 -8.62 -22.41
CA ASP A 295 9.82 -9.27 -22.46
C ASP A 295 8.81 -8.52 -21.57
N LEU A 296 9.21 -8.14 -20.36
CA LEU A 296 8.37 -7.37 -19.42
C LEU A 296 8.02 -5.98 -19.97
N ILE A 297 8.97 -5.27 -20.60
CA ILE A 297 8.69 -3.96 -21.23
C ILE A 297 7.68 -4.12 -22.36
N GLN A 298 7.79 -5.20 -23.15
CA GLN A 298 6.82 -5.48 -24.22
C GLN A 298 5.43 -5.82 -23.65
N GLN A 299 5.37 -6.63 -22.59
CA GLN A 299 4.14 -6.94 -21.89
C GLN A 299 3.47 -5.68 -21.34
N TYR A 300 4.24 -4.85 -20.62
CA TYR A 300 3.77 -3.59 -20.05
C TYR A 300 3.18 -2.67 -21.13
N SER A 301 3.93 -2.44 -22.22
CA SER A 301 3.48 -1.58 -23.32
C SER A 301 2.19 -2.08 -23.97
N SER A 302 1.99 -3.40 -24.02
CA SER A 302 0.81 -4.00 -24.62
C SER A 302 -0.40 -3.84 -23.70
N ALA A 303 -0.25 -4.16 -22.41
CA ALA A 303 -1.28 -3.99 -21.40
C ALA A 303 -1.76 -2.55 -21.30
N LYS A 304 -0.84 -1.58 -21.22
CA LYS A 304 -1.19 -0.15 -21.17
C LYS A 304 -1.97 0.34 -22.39
N THR A 305 -1.65 -0.19 -23.59
CA THR A 305 -2.38 0.18 -24.82
C THR A 305 -3.78 -0.42 -24.88
N GLU A 306 -4.04 -1.51 -24.15
CA GLU A 306 -5.38 -2.10 -24.03
C GLU A 306 -6.20 -1.31 -23.01
N ASP A 307 -5.60 -1.02 -21.86
CA ASP A 307 -6.18 -0.22 -20.77
C ASP A 307 -6.64 1.19 -21.24
N GLU A 308 -5.77 1.92 -21.94
CA GLU A 308 -6.10 3.24 -22.52
C GLU A 308 -7.29 3.20 -23.51
N LYS A 309 -7.56 2.05 -24.15
CA LYS A 309 -8.71 1.92 -25.06
C LYS A 309 -10.01 1.63 -24.32
N GLU A 310 -9.93 0.85 -23.24
CA GLU A 310 -11.09 0.54 -22.40
C GLU A 310 -11.59 1.81 -21.69
N GLU A 311 -10.67 2.63 -21.17
CA GLU A 311 -11.01 3.95 -20.60
C GLU A 311 -11.69 4.90 -21.62
N GLU A 312 -11.27 4.87 -22.89
CA GLU A 312 -11.90 5.67 -23.96
C GLU A 312 -13.30 5.18 -24.32
N GLU A 313 -13.59 3.88 -24.16
CA GLU A 313 -14.89 3.26 -24.46
C GLU A 313 -15.91 3.48 -23.32
N ASP A 314 -15.47 3.50 -22.05
CA ASP A 314 -16.33 3.70 -20.87
C ASP A 314 -16.64 5.17 -20.52
N ALA A 315 -16.10 6.12 -21.30
CA ALA A 315 -16.36 7.54 -21.12
C ALA A 315 -17.76 8.03 -21.58
N ASP A 316 -18.69 7.14 -21.99
CA ASP A 316 -20.06 7.53 -22.35
C ASP A 316 -20.93 7.80 -21.09
N PRO A 317 -21.31 9.06 -20.80
CA PRO A 317 -21.81 9.46 -19.47
C PRO A 317 -23.24 9.02 -19.12
N LEU A 318 -23.90 8.21 -19.95
CA LEU A 318 -25.35 7.96 -19.86
C LEU A 318 -25.75 6.56 -19.36
N GLU A 319 -24.82 5.61 -19.14
CA GLU A 319 -25.16 4.27 -18.66
C GLU A 319 -24.85 4.00 -17.17
N ASN A 320 -23.98 4.77 -16.51
CA ASN A 320 -23.56 4.52 -15.12
C ASN A 320 -24.53 5.03 -14.03
N ALA A 321 -25.83 5.10 -14.32
CA ALA A 321 -26.85 5.55 -13.36
C ALA A 321 -27.81 4.44 -12.89
N HIS A 322 -27.62 3.19 -13.32
CA HIS A 322 -28.48 2.08 -12.91
C HIS A 322 -27.69 0.83 -12.54
N GLY A 323 -27.43 0.68 -11.24
CA GLY A 323 -27.45 -0.57 -10.45
C GLY A 323 -26.51 -1.71 -10.86
N ASP A 324 -25.70 -2.17 -9.90
CA ASP A 324 -25.99 -3.44 -9.25
C ASP A 324 -25.30 -3.54 -7.87
N GLU A 325 -26.11 -3.85 -6.87
CA GLU A 325 -25.67 -4.34 -5.56
C GLU A 325 -25.44 -5.85 -5.71
N GLU A 326 -24.23 -6.30 -6.04
CA GLU A 326 -23.82 -7.70 -5.86
C GLU A 326 -22.37 -7.80 -5.36
N ASP A 327 -22.22 -8.41 -4.16
CA ASP A 327 -21.08 -9.16 -3.65
C ASP A 327 -19.66 -8.53 -3.68
N TYR A 328 -19.43 -7.55 -2.80
CA TYR A 328 -18.11 -7.02 -2.44
C TYR A 328 -17.37 -7.92 -1.42
N TYR A 329 -17.18 -9.19 -1.74
CA TYR A 329 -16.31 -10.09 -0.96
C TYR A 329 -15.72 -11.17 -1.88
N ASP A 330 -14.73 -10.81 -2.72
CA ASP A 330 -13.55 -11.66 -3.00
C ASP A 330 -12.52 -11.05 -3.97
N ASP A 331 -12.64 -9.80 -4.41
CA ASP A 331 -11.55 -9.11 -5.10
C ASP A 331 -10.87 -8.18 -4.12
N PHE A 332 -9.65 -8.54 -3.69
CA PHE A 332 -8.69 -7.50 -3.34
C PHE A 332 -8.59 -6.60 -4.57
N PRO A 333 -8.99 -5.32 -4.50
CA PRO A 333 -8.76 -4.42 -5.60
C PRO A 333 -7.25 -4.40 -5.78
N ASP A 334 -6.77 -4.89 -6.94
CA ASP A 334 -5.49 -4.43 -7.47
C ASP A 334 -5.63 -2.90 -7.45
N GLY A 335 -4.93 -2.25 -6.51
CA GLY A 335 -5.16 -0.86 -6.20
C GLY A 335 -5.16 -0.04 -7.48
N GLU A 336 -6.35 0.46 -7.84
CA GLU A 336 -6.59 1.23 -9.05
C GLU A 336 -5.61 2.40 -9.10
N ASP A 337 -4.68 2.29 -10.05
CA ASP A 337 -4.17 3.35 -10.91
C ASP A 337 -3.63 4.62 -10.27
N ASP A 338 -2.41 4.49 -9.74
CA ASP A 338 -1.41 5.55 -9.85
C ASP A 338 -0.70 5.49 -11.22
N ILE A 339 -1.46 5.67 -12.32
CA ILE A 339 -0.99 5.63 -13.73
C ILE A 339 -0.03 6.81 -14.08
N TYR A 340 0.13 7.81 -13.22
CA TYR A 340 0.71 9.10 -13.63
C TYR A 340 2.24 9.22 -13.60
N ASP A 341 3.01 8.24 -13.08
CA ASP A 341 4.48 8.33 -13.04
C ASP A 341 5.24 7.25 -13.85
N ASP A 342 4.52 6.25 -14.40
CA ASP A 342 5.19 5.10 -15.03
C ASP A 342 5.89 5.42 -16.37
N GLU A 343 5.33 6.36 -17.14
CA GLU A 343 5.77 6.58 -18.51
C GLU A 343 7.14 7.28 -18.60
N HIS A 344 7.46 8.15 -17.65
CA HIS A 344 8.76 8.83 -17.60
C HIS A 344 9.86 7.86 -17.15
N MET A 345 9.53 6.95 -16.24
CA MET A 345 10.48 6.03 -15.64
C MET A 345 10.83 4.84 -16.54
N ILE A 346 9.87 4.32 -17.31
CA ILE A 346 10.16 3.30 -18.34
C ILE A 346 10.99 3.90 -19.48
N LYS A 347 10.77 5.17 -19.83
CA LYS A 347 11.67 5.89 -20.75
C LYS A 347 13.09 5.99 -20.17
N ASP A 348 13.24 6.24 -18.87
CA ASP A 348 14.55 6.24 -18.20
C ASP A 348 15.16 4.84 -18.07
N ALA A 349 14.35 3.78 -17.96
CA ALA A 349 14.80 2.40 -18.03
C ALA A 349 15.38 2.09 -19.42
N ILE A 350 14.63 2.42 -20.48
CA ILE A 350 15.06 2.29 -21.87
C ILE A 350 16.35 3.09 -22.11
N LEU A 351 16.43 4.34 -21.65
CA LEU A 351 17.63 5.18 -21.76
C LEU A 351 18.82 4.62 -20.97
N GLY A 352 18.58 4.00 -19.82
CA GLY A 352 19.58 3.29 -19.03
C GLY A 352 20.16 2.07 -19.76
N LEU A 353 19.29 1.29 -20.42
CA LEU A 353 19.70 0.15 -21.25
C LEU A 353 20.61 0.59 -22.41
N TYR A 354 20.27 1.71 -23.06
CA TYR A 354 21.12 2.27 -24.12
C TYR A 354 22.53 2.65 -23.63
N LYS A 355 22.69 3.12 -22.38
CA LYS A 355 24.01 3.41 -21.80
C LYS A 355 24.77 2.15 -21.41
N GLY A 356 24.11 1.20 -20.74
CA GLY A 356 24.74 -0.05 -20.28
C GLY A 356 25.22 -0.93 -21.43
N VAL A 357 24.47 -1.01 -22.54
CA VAL A 357 24.92 -1.74 -23.75
C VAL A 357 26.15 -1.08 -24.38
N PHE A 358 26.26 0.25 -24.31
CA PHE A 358 27.40 1.00 -24.87
C PHE A 358 28.68 0.86 -24.04
N GLU A 359 28.57 0.56 -22.74
CA GLU A 359 29.71 0.33 -21.85
C GLU A 359 30.18 -1.14 -21.86
N LEU A 360 29.36 -2.06 -22.38
CA LEU A 360 29.68 -3.48 -22.56
C LEU A 360 30.23 -3.80 -23.97
N THR A 361 30.15 -2.88 -24.93
CA THR A 361 30.79 -2.94 -26.26
C THR A 361 32.01 -2.03 -26.33
#